data_AF-A0A0A1D1X1-F1
#
_entry.id   AF-A0A0A1D1X1-F1
#
_cell.length_a   1.000
_cell.length_b   1.000
_cell.length_c   1.000
_cell.angle_alpha   90.00
_cell.angle_beta   90.00
_cell.angle_gamma   90.00
#
_symmetry.space_group_name_H-M   'P 1'
#
loop_
_entity.id
_entity.type
_entity.pdbx_description
1 polymer ?
#
loop_
_entity_poly.entity_id
_entity_poly.type
_entity_poly.pdbx_seq_one_letter_code
_entity_poly.pdbx_strand_id
1 'polypeptide(L)'
;MTDTELRMTDHELLTLLSMTPTESAAVTLGLLRLDQHGDNELLHNAGLTTLMVRGLASPQGEKIVPVDKCAVVGTVLSQAQEWLEIKLTTPTSEHVLFAVGSNVGAVLLSISPYGVHEIQPIESGAAMLELALHLCNEYLTGAAEGLPATAVVRRLRVDAEAVVAQLTAVESGDWVLRSGTESEFVEENYPAAEAMGRFKAALDA
;
A
#
# COMPACT_ATOMS: atom_id res chain seq x y z
N MET A 1 -13.32 -8.46 19.18
CA MET A 1 -12.66 -7.75 18.06
C MET A 1 -12.13 -6.46 18.64
N THR A 2 -10.83 -6.20 18.53
CA THR A 2 -10.24 -4.93 18.95
C THR A 2 -10.85 -3.81 18.10
N ASP A 3 -11.29 -2.77 18.77
CA ASP A 3 -12.16 -1.70 18.27
C ASP A 3 -11.45 -0.71 17.31
N THR A 4 -10.40 -1.16 16.61
CA THR A 4 -9.45 -0.31 15.89
C THR A 4 -9.24 -0.71 14.43
N GLU A 5 -9.53 -1.94 14.03
CA GLU A 5 -9.21 -2.42 12.67
C GLU A 5 -10.37 -2.16 11.70
N LEU A 6 -10.12 -1.34 10.67
CA LEU A 6 -11.08 -1.12 9.59
C LEU A 6 -10.78 -2.11 8.46
N ARG A 7 -11.81 -2.85 8.04
CA ARG A 7 -11.74 -3.67 6.83
C ARG A 7 -12.60 -3.06 5.75
N MET A 8 -12.09 -2.96 4.53
CA MET A 8 -12.85 -2.44 3.39
C MET A 8 -12.74 -3.38 2.20
N THR A 9 -13.82 -3.51 1.44
CA THR A 9 -13.82 -4.27 0.20
C THR A 9 -13.36 -3.43 -0.99
N ASP A 10 -13.05 -4.09 -2.11
CA ASP A 10 -12.77 -3.41 -3.39
C ASP A 10 -13.86 -2.40 -3.78
N HIS A 11 -15.14 -2.81 -3.73
CA HIS A 11 -16.26 -1.95 -4.09
C HIS A 11 -16.48 -0.80 -3.10
N GLU A 12 -16.18 -1.00 -1.82
CA GLU A 12 -16.23 0.08 -0.82
C GLU A 12 -15.10 1.10 -1.04
N LEU A 13 -13.87 0.64 -1.32
CA LEU A 13 -12.73 1.53 -1.64
C LEU A 13 -12.96 2.29 -2.94
N LEU A 14 -13.45 1.60 -3.97
CA LEU A 14 -13.86 2.21 -5.24
C LEU A 14 -14.87 3.34 -4.98
N THR A 15 -15.95 3.04 -4.27
CA THR A 15 -17.00 4.02 -3.98
C THR A 15 -16.48 5.18 -3.14
N LEU A 16 -15.71 4.89 -2.08
CA LEU A 16 -15.15 5.91 -1.19
C LEU A 16 -14.28 6.91 -1.96
N LEU A 17 -13.42 6.42 -2.87
CA LEU A 17 -12.56 7.27 -3.69
C LEU A 17 -13.33 8.02 -4.77
N SER A 18 -14.41 7.44 -5.32
CA SER A 18 -15.30 8.14 -6.25
C SER A 18 -16.09 9.28 -5.60
N MET A 19 -16.30 9.28 -4.27
CA MET A 19 -16.96 10.38 -3.56
C MET A 19 -16.12 11.66 -3.51
N THR A 20 -14.79 11.54 -3.65
CA THR A 20 -13.84 12.68 -3.65
C THR A 20 -12.85 12.51 -4.81
N PRO A 21 -13.28 12.79 -6.06
CA PRO A 21 -12.46 12.52 -7.24
C PRO A 21 -11.32 13.54 -7.34
N THR A 22 -10.11 13.09 -7.02
CA THR A 22 -8.86 13.84 -7.15
C THR A 22 -7.85 13.04 -7.97
N GLU A 23 -6.75 13.66 -8.39
CA GLU A 23 -5.64 12.95 -9.05
C GLU A 23 -5.06 11.87 -8.12
N SER A 24 -4.88 12.16 -6.83
CA SER A 24 -4.41 11.19 -5.83
C SER A 24 -5.39 10.02 -5.64
N ALA A 25 -6.71 10.26 -5.71
CA ALA A 25 -7.71 9.20 -5.70
C ALA A 25 -7.56 8.31 -6.94
N ALA A 26 -7.34 8.88 -8.11
CA ALA A 26 -7.11 8.12 -9.35
C ALA A 26 -5.81 7.29 -9.28
N VAL A 27 -4.72 7.84 -8.75
CA VAL A 27 -3.47 7.09 -8.51
C VAL A 27 -3.72 5.91 -7.57
N THR A 28 -4.43 6.15 -6.46
CA THR A 28 -4.76 5.09 -5.49
C THR A 28 -5.62 4.00 -6.14
N LEU A 29 -6.63 4.35 -6.93
CA LEU A 29 -7.44 3.39 -7.68
C LEU A 29 -6.59 2.58 -8.66
N GLY A 30 -5.67 3.21 -9.39
CA GLY A 30 -4.76 2.53 -10.31
C GLY A 30 -3.82 1.56 -9.61
N LEU A 31 -3.25 1.95 -8.47
CA LEU A 31 -2.40 1.06 -7.65
C LEU A 31 -3.16 -0.18 -7.15
N LEU A 32 -4.43 0.00 -6.79
CA LEU A 32 -5.32 -1.08 -6.38
C LEU A 32 -5.96 -1.83 -7.56
N ARG A 33 -5.71 -1.40 -8.82
CA ARG A 33 -6.33 -1.94 -10.05
C ARG A 33 -7.87 -1.85 -10.06
N LEU A 34 -8.42 -0.82 -9.41
CA LEU A 34 -9.85 -0.54 -9.31
C LEU A 34 -10.31 0.52 -10.32
N ASP A 35 -9.38 1.23 -10.95
CA ASP A 35 -9.62 2.26 -11.97
C ASP A 35 -10.41 1.74 -13.18
N GLN A 36 -10.16 0.49 -13.59
CA GLN A 36 -10.91 -0.21 -14.64
C GLN A 36 -12.41 -0.41 -14.34
N HIS A 37 -12.85 -0.12 -13.11
CA HIS A 37 -14.24 -0.26 -12.66
C HIS A 37 -14.93 1.08 -12.37
N GLY A 38 -14.30 2.21 -12.68
CA GLY A 38 -14.82 3.56 -12.37
C GLY A 38 -16.24 3.83 -12.89
N ASP A 39 -16.58 3.31 -14.07
CA ASP A 39 -17.90 3.49 -14.70
C ASP A 39 -18.92 2.38 -14.34
N ASN A 40 -18.56 1.45 -13.46
CA ASN A 40 -19.44 0.33 -13.09
C ASN A 40 -20.43 0.76 -11.99
N GLU A 41 -21.60 1.27 -12.42
CA GLU A 41 -22.67 1.70 -11.51
C GLU A 41 -23.11 0.61 -10.51
N LEU A 42 -23.07 -0.67 -10.91
CA LEU A 42 -23.48 -1.77 -10.03
C LEU A 42 -22.49 -1.91 -8.86
N LEU A 43 -21.18 -1.86 -9.12
CA LEU A 43 -20.16 -1.92 -8.08
C LEU A 43 -20.20 -0.68 -7.19
N HIS A 44 -20.43 0.51 -7.76
CA HIS A 44 -20.57 1.74 -6.99
C HIS A 44 -21.77 1.68 -6.04
N ASN A 45 -22.94 1.25 -6.54
CA ASN A 45 -24.14 1.10 -5.72
C ASN A 45 -23.98 0.03 -4.62
N ALA A 46 -23.26 -1.06 -4.93
CA ALA A 46 -22.93 -2.07 -3.94
C ALA A 46 -22.02 -1.50 -2.84
N GLY A 47 -20.98 -0.73 -3.19
CA GLY A 47 -20.07 -0.10 -2.23
C GLY A 47 -20.78 0.89 -1.35
N LEU A 48 -21.57 1.78 -1.96
CA LEU A 48 -22.39 2.76 -1.26
C LEU A 48 -23.33 2.11 -0.24
N THR A 49 -24.06 1.07 -0.66
CA THR A 49 -24.99 0.35 0.21
C THR A 49 -24.26 -0.36 1.35
N THR A 50 -23.11 -0.98 1.06
CA THR A 50 -22.31 -1.67 2.08
C THR A 50 -21.76 -0.69 3.11
N LEU A 51 -21.21 0.45 2.68
CA LEU A 51 -20.75 1.52 3.56
C LEU A 51 -21.87 2.02 4.48
N MET A 52 -23.07 2.24 3.96
CA MET A 52 -24.22 2.68 4.76
C MET A 52 -24.66 1.62 5.78
N VAL A 53 -24.83 0.36 5.36
CA VAL A 53 -25.27 -0.73 6.23
C VAL A 53 -24.28 -0.97 7.38
N ARG A 54 -22.99 -0.77 7.11
CA ARG A 54 -21.92 -0.89 8.10
C ARG A 54 -21.72 0.36 8.98
N GLY A 55 -22.51 1.41 8.76
CA GLY A 55 -22.38 2.67 9.50
C GLY A 55 -21.10 3.45 9.18
N LEU A 56 -20.48 3.18 8.02
CA LEU A 56 -19.27 3.87 7.54
C LEU A 56 -19.58 5.03 6.60
N ALA A 57 -20.85 5.18 6.20
CA ALA A 57 -21.36 6.36 5.50
C ALA A 57 -22.78 6.68 5.97
N SER A 58 -23.15 7.96 5.88
CA SER A 58 -24.48 8.45 6.27
C SER A 58 -25.03 9.42 5.22
N PRO A 59 -26.35 9.48 5.03
CA PRO A 59 -26.99 10.57 4.31
C PRO A 59 -26.72 11.91 5.02
N GLN A 60 -26.36 12.92 4.24
CA GLN A 60 -26.25 14.32 4.65
C GLN A 60 -26.89 15.19 3.56
N GLY A 61 -28.17 15.53 3.76
CA GLY A 61 -28.99 16.16 2.73
C GLY A 61 -29.23 15.22 1.56
N GLU A 62 -28.88 15.64 0.35
CA GLU A 62 -29.02 14.85 -0.88
C GLU A 62 -27.80 14.00 -1.21
N LYS A 63 -26.76 14.02 -0.36
CA LYS A 63 -25.52 13.28 -0.57
C LYS A 63 -25.36 12.19 0.48
N ILE A 64 -24.58 11.18 0.16
CA ILE A 64 -24.07 10.21 1.13
C ILE A 64 -22.59 10.52 1.33
N VAL A 65 -22.18 10.64 2.59
CA VAL A 65 -20.82 11.01 2.97
C VAL A 65 -20.22 9.94 3.88
N PRO A 66 -18.91 9.68 3.79
CA PRO A 66 -18.25 8.79 4.74
C PRO A 66 -18.24 9.42 6.14
N VAL A 67 -18.22 8.58 7.18
CA VAL A 67 -18.21 9.02 8.59
C VAL A 67 -17.07 8.37 9.37
N ASP A 68 -16.73 8.97 10.52
CA ASP A 68 -15.71 8.47 11.45
C ASP A 68 -14.39 8.03 10.78
N LYS A 69 -13.96 6.79 11.04
CA LYS A 69 -12.72 6.22 10.49
C LYS A 69 -12.74 6.15 8.95
N CYS A 70 -13.91 5.94 8.35
CA CYS A 70 -14.05 5.89 6.89
C CYS A 70 -13.79 7.28 6.26
N ALA A 71 -14.25 8.35 6.92
CA ALA A 71 -13.97 9.71 6.47
C ALA A 71 -12.46 10.03 6.50
N VAL A 72 -11.77 9.59 7.56
CA VAL A 72 -10.31 9.75 7.67
C VAL A 72 -9.60 8.99 6.56
N VAL A 73 -9.92 7.71 6.36
CA VAL A 73 -9.31 6.89 5.29
C VAL A 73 -9.58 7.49 3.92
N GLY A 74 -10.82 7.88 3.62
CA GLY A 74 -11.19 8.51 2.36
C GLY A 74 -10.41 9.80 2.11
N THR A 75 -10.20 10.61 3.14
CA THR A 75 -9.41 11.84 3.04
C THR A 75 -7.93 11.54 2.80
N VAL A 76 -7.33 10.60 3.54
CA VAL A 76 -5.91 10.22 3.36
C VAL A 76 -5.66 9.73 1.95
N LEU A 77 -6.49 8.81 1.45
CA LEU A 77 -6.31 8.22 0.12
C LEU A 77 -6.58 9.22 -1.02
N SER A 78 -7.59 10.09 -0.87
CA SER A 78 -7.90 11.11 -1.89
C SER A 78 -6.99 12.34 -1.85
N GLN A 79 -6.18 12.50 -0.80
CA GLN A 79 -5.21 13.61 -0.68
C GLN A 79 -3.77 13.11 -0.53
N ALA A 80 -3.54 11.85 -0.92
CA ALA A 80 -2.24 11.24 -0.80
C ALA A 80 -1.20 11.98 -1.64
N GLN A 81 0.00 12.10 -1.08
CA GLN A 81 1.17 12.70 -1.70
C GLN A 81 2.31 11.68 -1.88
N GLU A 82 2.21 10.55 -1.20
CA GLU A 82 3.20 9.49 -1.22
C GLU A 82 2.53 8.11 -1.08
N TRP A 83 3.03 7.15 -1.85
CA TRP A 83 2.61 5.75 -1.83
C TRP A 83 3.85 4.85 -1.79
N LEU A 84 3.81 3.81 -0.96
CA LEU A 84 4.76 2.72 -0.96
C LEU A 84 4.00 1.42 -1.25
N GLU A 85 4.24 0.82 -2.41
CA GLU A 85 3.82 -0.54 -2.72
C GLU A 85 4.91 -1.49 -2.22
N ILE A 86 4.55 -2.36 -1.27
CA ILE A 86 5.47 -3.29 -0.61
C ILE A 86 5.03 -4.70 -0.97
N LYS A 87 5.89 -5.45 -1.65
CA LYS A 87 5.65 -6.86 -1.97
C LYS A 87 6.65 -7.73 -1.22
N LEU A 88 6.15 -8.73 -0.52
CA LEU A 88 6.95 -9.69 0.22
C LEU A 88 6.61 -11.08 -0.33
N THR A 89 7.62 -11.83 -0.78
CA THR A 89 7.42 -13.11 -1.48
C THR A 89 8.40 -14.15 -0.96
N THR A 90 7.90 -15.34 -0.65
CA THR A 90 8.67 -16.56 -0.38
C THR A 90 8.27 -17.64 -1.41
N PRO A 91 8.83 -18.86 -1.37
CA PRO A 91 8.35 -19.94 -2.23
C PRO A 91 6.88 -20.33 -2.01
N THR A 92 6.29 -19.99 -0.86
CA THR A 92 4.92 -20.44 -0.50
C THR A 92 3.95 -19.32 -0.18
N SER A 93 4.39 -18.06 -0.06
CA SER A 93 3.47 -16.94 0.16
C SER A 93 3.84 -15.71 -0.66
N GLU A 94 2.83 -14.85 -0.80
CA GLU A 94 2.94 -13.53 -1.36
C GLU A 94 2.06 -12.59 -0.52
N HIS A 95 2.64 -11.48 -0.08
CA HIS A 95 1.95 -10.41 0.62
C HIS A 95 2.15 -9.10 -0.12
N VAL A 96 1.05 -8.35 -0.30
CA VAL A 96 1.08 -7.02 -0.91
C VAL A 96 0.51 -6.04 0.09
N LEU A 97 1.29 -5.02 0.43
CA LEU A 97 0.91 -3.95 1.33
C LEU A 97 1.04 -2.61 0.61
N PHE A 98 0.19 -1.65 0.96
CA PHE A 98 0.34 -0.26 0.53
C PHE A 98 0.41 0.66 1.74
N ALA A 99 1.50 1.41 1.91
CA ALA A 99 1.50 2.56 2.80
C ALA A 99 1.15 3.81 2.00
N VAL A 100 0.12 4.55 2.42
CA VAL A 100 -0.38 5.74 1.72
C VAL A 100 -0.38 6.92 2.67
N GLY A 101 0.29 8.00 2.28
CA GLY A 101 0.55 9.16 3.12
C GLY A 101 0.00 10.45 2.54
N SER A 102 -0.57 11.28 3.41
CA SER A 102 -1.09 12.62 3.11
C SER A 102 -0.71 13.60 4.23
N ASN A 103 -1.00 14.89 4.03
CA ASN A 103 -0.82 15.91 5.09
C ASN A 103 -1.72 15.71 6.31
N VAL A 104 -2.79 14.92 6.20
CA VAL A 104 -3.74 14.68 7.29
C VAL A 104 -3.50 13.36 8.03
N GLY A 105 -2.57 12.52 7.54
CA GLY A 105 -2.24 11.22 8.13
C GLY A 105 -1.79 10.20 7.10
N ALA A 106 -1.51 8.99 7.57
CA ALA A 106 -1.12 7.86 6.73
C ALA A 106 -1.82 6.57 7.16
N VAL A 107 -1.96 5.65 6.21
CA VAL A 107 -2.57 4.34 6.42
C VAL A 107 -1.72 3.24 5.77
N LEU A 108 -1.72 2.06 6.39
CA LEU A 108 -1.22 0.81 5.81
C LEU A 108 -2.42 -0.04 5.39
N LEU A 109 -2.44 -0.47 4.13
CA LEU A 109 -3.43 -1.38 3.58
C LEU A 109 -2.76 -2.75 3.37
N SER A 110 -3.30 -3.80 3.97
CA SER A 110 -2.95 -5.18 3.67
C SER A 110 -3.90 -5.75 2.62
N ILE A 111 -3.37 -6.10 1.45
CA ILE A 111 -4.17 -6.48 0.30
C ILE A 111 -4.42 -7.98 0.30
N SER A 112 -5.70 -8.34 0.38
CA SER A 112 -6.15 -9.72 0.27
C SER A 112 -6.52 -10.06 -1.18
N PRO A 113 -6.23 -11.29 -1.64
CA PRO A 113 -6.71 -11.79 -2.93
C PRO A 113 -8.24 -11.97 -2.97
N TYR A 114 -8.93 -11.85 -1.83
CA TYR A 114 -10.38 -12.00 -1.73
C TYR A 114 -11.14 -10.65 -1.83
N GLY A 115 -10.45 -9.55 -2.13
CA GLY A 115 -11.07 -8.23 -2.27
C GLY A 115 -11.58 -7.64 -0.95
N VAL A 116 -10.96 -8.02 0.18
CA VAL A 116 -11.22 -7.48 1.53
C VAL A 116 -9.90 -7.11 2.18
N HIS A 117 -9.65 -5.82 2.34
CA HIS A 117 -8.37 -5.27 2.76
C HIS A 117 -8.43 -4.78 4.20
N GLU A 118 -7.37 -5.02 4.95
CA GLU A 118 -7.21 -4.47 6.29
C GLU A 118 -6.55 -3.11 6.19
N ILE A 119 -7.08 -2.13 6.91
CA ILE A 119 -6.60 -0.75 6.89
C ILE A 119 -6.28 -0.35 8.33
N GLN A 120 -5.03 0.05 8.54
CA GLN A 120 -4.52 0.45 9.84
C GLN A 120 -3.89 1.84 9.74
N PRO A 121 -4.15 2.74 10.71
CA PRO A 121 -3.46 4.02 10.76
C PRO A 121 -1.98 3.80 11.10
N ILE A 122 -1.11 4.57 10.46
CA ILE A 122 0.33 4.57 10.71
C ILE A 122 0.85 6.00 10.84
N GLU A 123 2.09 6.15 11.30
CA GLU A 123 2.77 7.44 11.28
C GLU A 123 3.13 7.85 9.85
N SER A 124 2.98 9.15 9.54
CA SER A 124 3.18 9.70 8.19
C SER A 124 4.62 10.16 7.92
N GLY A 125 4.92 10.47 6.66
CA GLY A 125 6.22 10.99 6.23
C GLY A 125 7.32 9.94 6.34
N ALA A 126 8.47 10.31 6.90
CA ALA A 126 9.64 9.42 6.98
C ALA A 126 9.33 8.09 7.70
N ALA A 127 8.40 8.10 8.67
CA ALA A 127 8.01 6.90 9.40
C ALA A 127 7.36 5.83 8.50
N MET A 128 6.75 6.21 7.37
CA MET A 128 6.18 5.25 6.42
C MET A 128 7.27 4.39 5.76
N LEU A 129 8.36 5.02 5.33
CA LEU A 129 9.48 4.29 4.73
C LEU A 129 10.19 3.44 5.77
N GLU A 130 10.40 3.96 6.98
CA GLU A 130 10.99 3.18 8.07
C GLU A 130 10.13 1.95 8.43
N LEU A 131 8.80 2.08 8.43
CA LEU A 131 7.90 0.95 8.61
C LEU A 131 8.05 -0.08 7.47
N ALA A 132 8.06 0.38 6.22
CA ALA A 132 8.25 -0.50 5.07
C ALA A 132 9.58 -1.27 5.16
N LEU A 133 10.68 -0.57 5.46
CA LEU A 133 12.01 -1.16 5.63
C LEU A 133 12.06 -2.14 6.80
N HIS A 134 11.39 -1.83 7.91
CA HIS A 134 11.28 -2.73 9.05
C HIS A 134 10.56 -4.03 8.66
N LEU A 135 9.39 -3.93 7.99
CA LEU A 135 8.65 -5.10 7.51
C LEU A 135 9.48 -5.94 6.54
N CYS A 136 10.17 -5.30 5.59
CA CYS A 136 11.07 -5.99 4.66
C CYS A 136 12.21 -6.71 5.40
N ASN A 137 12.85 -6.06 6.38
CA ASN A 137 13.93 -6.66 7.15
C ASN A 137 13.45 -7.89 7.93
N GLU A 138 12.34 -7.78 8.68
CA GLU A 138 11.78 -8.90 9.43
C GLU A 138 11.42 -10.07 8.51
N TYR A 139 10.84 -9.77 7.35
CA TYR A 139 10.46 -10.79 6.37
C TYR A 139 11.68 -11.51 5.77
N LEU A 140 12.70 -10.77 5.36
CA LEU A 140 13.91 -11.30 4.73
C LEU A 140 14.81 -12.05 5.72
N THR A 141 14.96 -11.53 6.94
CA THR A 141 15.79 -12.17 7.97
C THR A 141 15.09 -13.37 8.60
N GLY A 142 13.78 -13.28 8.81
CA GLY A 142 12.98 -14.38 9.34
C GLY A 142 12.86 -15.52 8.36
N ALA A 143 12.62 -15.23 7.07
CA ALA A 143 12.45 -16.19 5.97
C ALA A 143 11.69 -17.47 6.39
N ALA A 144 10.64 -17.31 7.21
CA ALA A 144 10.01 -18.41 7.95
C ALA A 144 9.43 -19.49 7.02
N GLU A 145 9.14 -19.11 5.78
CA GLU A 145 8.54 -19.92 4.74
C GLU A 145 9.55 -20.34 3.66
N GLY A 146 10.84 -20.12 3.94
CA GLY A 146 11.95 -20.55 3.10
C GLY A 146 12.61 -19.44 2.28
N LEU A 147 13.73 -19.83 1.67
CA LEU A 147 14.50 -19.00 0.74
C LEU A 147 14.28 -19.51 -0.71
N PRO A 148 14.38 -18.64 -1.73
CA PRO A 148 14.65 -17.21 -1.62
C PRO A 148 13.46 -16.43 -1.03
N ALA A 149 13.76 -15.45 -0.18
CA ALA A 149 12.79 -14.48 0.30
C ALA A 149 13.07 -13.15 -0.40
N THR A 150 12.05 -12.50 -0.95
CA THR A 150 12.18 -11.27 -1.71
C THR A 150 11.28 -10.19 -1.12
N ALA A 151 11.84 -8.99 -0.97
CA ALA A 151 11.10 -7.78 -0.66
C ALA A 151 11.26 -6.79 -1.82
N VAL A 152 10.15 -6.25 -2.31
CA VAL A 152 10.12 -5.18 -3.31
C VAL A 152 9.41 -3.99 -2.71
N VAL A 153 10.02 -2.81 -2.82
CA VAL A 153 9.36 -1.55 -2.48
C VAL A 153 9.39 -0.66 -3.72
N ARG A 154 8.20 -0.22 -4.13
CA ARG A 154 8.01 0.81 -5.15
C ARG A 154 7.44 2.06 -4.48
N ARG A 155 8.19 3.15 -4.57
CA ARG A 155 7.86 4.44 -3.96
C ARG A 155 7.41 5.42 -5.02
N LEU A 156 6.20 5.93 -4.85
CA LEU A 156 5.64 6.99 -5.69
C LEU A 156 5.46 8.24 -4.82
N ARG A 157 5.86 9.39 -5.35
CA ARG A 157 5.61 10.70 -4.75
C ARG A 157 5.04 11.62 -5.82
N VAL A 158 4.15 12.52 -5.43
CA VAL A 158 3.66 13.57 -6.34
C VAL A 158 4.85 14.37 -6.86
N ASP A 159 4.85 14.67 -8.15
CA ASP A 159 5.91 15.43 -8.85
C ASP A 159 7.32 14.82 -8.81
N ALA A 160 7.45 13.52 -8.52
CA ALA A 160 8.72 12.80 -8.58
C ALA A 160 8.61 11.51 -9.42
N GLU A 161 9.74 11.06 -9.96
CA GLU A 161 9.82 9.76 -10.62
C GLU A 161 9.65 8.63 -9.61
N ALA A 162 9.01 7.53 -10.05
CA ALA A 162 8.86 6.35 -9.21
C ALA A 162 10.21 5.65 -9.02
N VAL A 163 10.52 5.30 -7.78
CA VAL A 163 11.73 4.56 -7.42
C VAL A 163 11.35 3.14 -7.05
N VAL A 164 12.07 2.16 -7.59
CA VAL A 164 11.86 0.74 -7.29
C VAL A 164 13.15 0.13 -6.80
N ALA A 165 13.05 -0.57 -5.67
CA ALA A 165 14.11 -1.43 -5.19
C ALA A 165 13.55 -2.81 -4.85
N GLN A 166 14.34 -3.84 -5.13
CA GLN A 166 14.08 -5.22 -4.77
C GLN A 166 15.30 -5.78 -4.04
N LEU A 167 15.08 -6.43 -2.91
CA LEU A 167 16.11 -7.12 -2.17
C LEU A 167 15.72 -8.59 -2.00
N THR A 168 16.59 -9.50 -2.41
CA THR A 168 16.38 -10.94 -2.33
C THR A 168 17.43 -11.58 -1.43
N ALA A 169 16.97 -12.17 -0.32
CA ALA A 169 17.76 -13.05 0.52
C ALA A 169 17.81 -14.46 -0.09
N VAL A 170 19.02 -15.04 -0.15
CA VAL A 170 19.27 -16.36 -0.73
C VAL A 170 20.15 -17.21 0.20
N GLU A 171 20.18 -18.52 -0.03
CA GLU A 171 20.89 -19.48 0.83
C GLU A 171 22.42 -19.25 0.91
N SER A 172 23.02 -18.62 -0.09
CA SER A 172 24.46 -18.32 -0.11
C SER A 172 24.89 -17.30 0.94
N GLY A 173 23.96 -16.55 1.53
CA GLY A 173 24.22 -15.56 2.57
C GLY A 173 24.43 -14.13 2.05
N ASP A 174 24.93 -13.97 0.82
CA ASP A 174 24.95 -12.68 0.12
C ASP A 174 23.57 -12.39 -0.47
N TRP A 175 23.04 -11.20 -0.24
CA TRP A 175 21.73 -10.78 -0.72
C TRP A 175 21.86 -10.00 -2.03
N VAL A 176 20.89 -10.18 -2.91
CA VAL A 176 20.85 -9.55 -4.24
C VAL A 176 19.97 -8.31 -4.17
N LEU A 177 20.56 -7.13 -4.39
CA LEU A 177 19.84 -5.87 -4.54
C LEU A 177 19.65 -5.54 -6.02
N ARG A 178 18.43 -5.23 -6.41
CA ARG A 178 18.09 -4.64 -7.71
C ARG A 178 17.44 -3.29 -7.48
N SER A 179 18.00 -2.22 -8.03
CA SER A 179 17.46 -0.86 -7.85
C SER A 179 17.57 -0.04 -9.12
N GLY A 180 16.64 0.91 -9.28
CA GLY A 180 16.64 1.87 -10.38
C GLY A 180 15.24 2.38 -10.69
N THR A 181 15.00 2.64 -11.97
CA THR A 181 13.67 3.02 -12.49
C THR A 181 12.94 1.79 -12.99
N GLU A 182 11.65 1.91 -13.31
CA GLU A 182 10.86 0.78 -13.82
C GLU A 182 11.42 0.15 -15.10
N SER A 183 12.24 0.89 -15.86
CA SER A 183 12.83 0.46 -17.13
C SER A 183 14.30 0.07 -17.03
N GLU A 184 15.03 0.52 -16.02
CA GLU A 184 16.48 0.31 -15.89
C GLU A 184 16.83 -0.10 -14.46
N PHE A 185 17.35 -1.33 -14.30
CA PHE A 185 17.77 -1.87 -13.01
C PHE A 185 19.26 -2.17 -13.02
N VAL A 186 19.93 -1.80 -11.92
CA VAL A 186 21.28 -2.27 -11.59
C VAL A 186 21.14 -3.38 -10.56
N GLU A 187 21.85 -4.49 -10.78
CA GLU A 187 21.91 -5.63 -9.87
C GLU A 187 23.28 -5.70 -9.19
N GLU A 188 23.28 -5.80 -7.87
CA GLU A 188 24.48 -5.86 -7.04
C GLU A 188 24.30 -6.87 -5.91
N ASN A 189 25.40 -7.47 -5.46
CA ASN A 189 25.41 -8.43 -4.34
C ASN A 189 26.04 -7.77 -3.13
N TYR A 190 25.39 -7.93 -1.98
CA TYR A 190 25.85 -7.37 -0.72
C TYR A 190 25.79 -8.41 0.41
N PRO A 191 26.74 -8.40 1.35
CA PRO A 191 26.60 -9.16 2.59
C PRO A 191 25.29 -8.76 3.30
N ALA A 192 24.60 -9.72 3.93
CA ALA A 192 23.32 -9.48 4.61
C ALA A 192 23.36 -8.30 5.61
N ALA A 193 24.49 -8.10 6.30
CA ALA A 193 24.69 -7.01 7.26
C ALA A 193 24.68 -5.60 6.61
N GLU A 194 25.00 -5.50 5.32
CA GLU A 194 25.06 -4.23 4.57
C GLU A 194 23.83 -4.04 3.67
N ALA A 195 23.18 -5.14 3.27
CA ALA A 195 22.13 -5.18 2.27
C ALA A 195 20.95 -4.23 2.58
N MET A 196 20.46 -4.22 3.82
CA MET A 196 19.36 -3.32 4.22
C MET A 196 19.73 -1.84 4.16
N GLY A 197 20.98 -1.49 4.47
CA GLY A 197 21.47 -0.11 4.35
C GLY A 197 21.49 0.36 2.89
N ARG A 198 21.88 -0.54 1.97
CA ARG A 198 21.86 -0.28 0.52
C ARG A 198 20.45 -0.19 -0.03
N PHE A 199 19.56 -1.07 0.43
CA PHE A 199 18.15 -1.06 0.05
C PHE A 199 17.45 0.24 0.46
N LYS A 200 17.70 0.73 1.69
CA LYS A 200 17.23 2.05 2.12
C LYS A 200 17.78 3.17 1.24
N ALA A 201 19.09 3.20 1.02
CA ALA A 201 19.73 4.24 0.21
C ALA A 201 19.17 4.28 -1.22
N ALA A 202 18.81 3.12 -1.80
CA ALA A 202 18.18 3.05 -3.10
C ALA A 202 16.77 3.66 -3.13
N LEU A 203 16.01 3.59 -2.03
CA LEU A 203 14.63 4.10 -1.91
C LEU A 203 14.56 5.58 -1.50
N ASP A 204 15.65 6.13 -0.98
CA ASP A 204 15.79 7.54 -0.59
C ASP A 204 16.27 8.44 -1.75
N ALA A 205 16.69 7.85 -2.88
CA ALA A 205 17.07 8.56 -4.10
C ALA A 205 15.90 9.38 -4.70
#